data_AF-A0A164B3E0-F1
#
_entry.id   AF-A0A164B3E0-F1
#
_cell.length_a   1.000
_cell.length_b   1.000
_cell.length_c   1.000
_cell.angle_alpha   90.00
_cell.angle_beta   90.00
_cell.angle_gamma   90.00
#
_symmetry.space_group_name_H-M   'P 1'
#
loop_
_entity.id
_entity.type
_entity.pdbx_description
1 polymer ?
#
loop_
_entity_poly.entity_id
_entity_poly.type
_entity_poly.pdbx_seq_one_letter_code
_entity_poly.pdbx_strand_id
1 'polypeptide(L)'
;MSNAIKLDRRFGKCRIKGCKTRRVVQGHTINGMEIWYRGGNENELRSIGCWCNEHNTWLEWNQLKGRVNREKECNGVCMAGVGPSCDCACGGENHGKAHI
;
A
#
# COMPACT_ATOMS: atom_id res chain seq x y z
N MET A 1 -12.81 11.72 -22.31
CA MET A 1 -11.52 11.75 -21.59
C MET A 1 -11.78 11.39 -20.14
N SER A 2 -11.27 10.26 -19.66
CA SER A 2 -11.46 9.82 -18.27
C SER A 2 -10.58 10.68 -17.36
N ASN A 3 -11.20 11.51 -16.52
CA ASN A 3 -10.47 12.30 -15.54
C ASN A 3 -9.77 11.36 -14.57
N ALA A 4 -8.44 11.45 -14.49
CA ALA A 4 -7.64 10.72 -13.51
C ALA A 4 -8.07 11.14 -12.10
N ILE A 5 -8.81 10.29 -11.41
CA ILE A 5 -9.21 10.52 -10.02
C ILE A 5 -7.98 10.29 -9.14
N LYS A 6 -7.59 11.31 -8.36
CA LYS A 6 -6.54 11.16 -7.35
C LYS A 6 -7.06 10.22 -6.27
N LEU A 7 -6.35 9.13 -6.07
CA LEU A 7 -6.71 8.12 -5.08
C LEU A 7 -6.12 8.52 -3.74
N ASP A 8 -6.98 8.61 -2.73
CA ASP A 8 -6.54 8.69 -1.34
C ASP A 8 -6.18 7.29 -0.86
N ARG A 9 -5.00 6.82 -1.29
CA ARG A 9 -4.45 5.51 -0.95
C ARG A 9 -2.98 5.63 -0.59
N ARG A 10 -2.53 4.76 0.31
CA ARG A 10 -1.17 4.72 0.83
C ARG A 10 -0.55 3.36 0.53
N PHE A 11 0.73 3.39 0.15
CA PHE A 11 1.54 2.20 -0.13
C PHE A 11 2.57 2.02 0.98
N GLY A 12 2.46 0.91 1.70
CA GLY A 12 3.35 0.49 2.76
C GLY A 12 4.34 -0.54 2.25
N LYS A 13 5.62 -0.39 2.57
CA LYS A 13 6.68 -1.37 2.28
C LYS A 13 7.51 -1.64 3.53
N CYS A 14 8.01 -2.87 3.69
CA CYS A 14 9.02 -3.11 4.71
C CYS A 14 10.29 -2.29 4.39
N ARG A 15 10.91 -1.72 5.43
CA ARG A 15 12.16 -0.96 5.33
C ARG A 15 13.40 -1.82 5.13
N ILE A 16 13.31 -3.13 5.39
CA ILE A 16 14.45 -4.04 5.25
C ILE A 16 14.62 -4.40 3.78
N LYS A 17 15.84 -4.17 3.27
CA LYS A 17 16.20 -4.45 1.87
C LYS A 17 15.96 -5.92 1.55
N GLY A 18 15.24 -6.19 0.46
CA GLY A 18 14.94 -7.55 -0.01
C GLY A 18 13.62 -8.12 0.51
N CYS A 19 13.06 -7.57 1.58
CA CYS A 19 11.74 -7.97 2.07
C CYS A 19 10.66 -7.64 1.03
N LYS A 20 9.74 -8.59 0.87
CA LYS A 20 8.64 -8.46 -0.10
C LYS A 20 7.39 -7.86 0.52
N THR A 21 7.21 -7.89 1.84
CA THR A 21 6.00 -7.41 2.51
C THR A 21 5.63 -5.99 2.08
N ARG A 22 4.43 -5.87 1.49
CA ARG A 22 3.85 -4.63 0.98
C ARG A 22 2.36 -4.62 1.26
N ARG A 23 1.79 -3.43 1.37
CA ARG A 23 0.35 -3.26 1.57
C ARG A 23 -0.15 -1.96 0.95
N VAL A 24 -1.39 -1.98 0.49
CA VAL A 24 -2.12 -0.75 0.15
C VAL A 24 -3.30 -0.60 1.09
N VAL A 25 -3.50 0.62 1.56
CA VAL A 25 -4.63 1.00 2.41
C VAL A 25 -5.29 2.26 1.87
N GLN A 26 -6.56 2.42 2.18
CA GLN A 26 -7.32 3.60 1.83
C GLN A 26 -7.12 4.68 2.90
N GLY A 27 -6.92 5.91 2.46
CA GLY A 27 -6.79 7.06 3.32
C GLY A 27 -5.47 7.17 4.08
N HIS A 28 -5.47 8.12 5.01
CA HIS A 28 -4.43 8.31 6.01
C HIS A 28 -4.73 7.58 7.33
N THR A 29 -5.86 6.89 7.43
CA THR A 29 -6.28 6.21 8.65
C THR A 29 -6.64 4.75 8.41
N ILE A 30 -6.31 3.87 9.36
CA ILE A 30 -6.82 2.49 9.41
C ILE A 30 -7.48 2.33 10.79
N ASN A 31 -8.76 1.98 10.82
CA ASN A 31 -9.55 1.85 12.05
C ASN A 31 -9.46 3.11 12.95
N GLY A 32 -9.43 4.31 12.34
CA GLY A 32 -9.33 5.59 13.06
C GLY A 32 -7.91 6.01 13.47
N MET A 33 -6.90 5.15 13.27
CA MET A 33 -5.50 5.48 13.58
C MET A 33 -4.76 6.03 12.35
N GLU A 34 -4.08 7.16 12.49
CA GLU A 34 -3.29 7.74 11.41
C GLU A 34 -2.04 6.91 11.08
N ILE A 35 -1.85 6.63 9.79
CA ILE A 35 -0.76 5.82 9.23
C ILE A 35 0.60 6.55 9.26
N TRP A 36 0.61 7.82 9.70
CA TRP A 36 1.78 8.71 9.67
C TRP A 36 2.83 8.43 10.76
N TYR A 37 2.61 7.46 11.65
CA TYR A 37 3.37 7.43 12.90
C TYR A 37 4.44 6.34 13.04
N ARG A 38 5.62 6.83 13.41
CA ARG A 38 6.75 6.16 14.10
C ARG A 38 6.44 5.82 15.58
N GLY A 39 5.19 6.01 16.04
CA GLY A 39 4.84 6.11 17.46
C GLY A 39 3.64 5.27 17.94
N GLY A 40 3.05 4.41 17.10
CA GLY A 40 2.09 3.40 17.56
C GLY A 40 2.80 2.21 18.21
N ASN A 41 2.12 1.50 19.14
CA ASN A 41 2.72 0.29 19.71
C ASN A 41 2.68 -0.88 18.70
N GLU A 42 3.53 -1.87 18.89
CA GLU A 42 3.66 -3.01 17.97
C GLU A 42 2.34 -3.76 17.75
N ASN A 43 1.55 -3.97 18.80
CA ASN A 43 0.30 -4.72 18.73
C ASN A 43 -0.76 -4.01 17.88
N GLU A 44 -0.85 -2.68 18.00
CA GLU A 44 -1.73 -1.85 17.18
C GLU A 44 -1.31 -1.90 15.71
N LEU A 45 -0.02 -1.73 15.41
CA LEU A 45 0.47 -1.77 14.04
C LEU A 45 0.28 -3.14 13.40
N ARG A 46 0.42 -4.23 14.17
CA ARG A 46 0.09 -5.60 13.72
C ARG A 46 -1.39 -5.75 13.41
N SER A 47 -2.28 -5.31 14.31
CA SER A 47 -3.72 -5.50 14.15
C SER A 47 -4.30 -4.76 12.94
N ILE A 48 -3.72 -3.61 12.59
CA ILE A 48 -4.14 -2.84 11.40
C ILE A 48 -3.33 -3.16 10.15
N GLY A 49 -2.37 -4.08 10.23
CA GLY A 49 -1.60 -4.52 9.07
C GLY A 49 -0.50 -3.55 8.61
N CYS A 50 -0.08 -2.65 9.49
CA CYS A 50 1.07 -1.76 9.32
C CYS A 50 2.40 -2.40 9.76
N TRP A 51 2.45 -3.73 9.85
CA TRP A 51 3.58 -4.49 10.36
C TRP A 51 4.12 -5.51 9.36
N CYS A 52 5.43 -5.68 9.33
CA CYS A 52 6.12 -6.78 8.68
C CYS A 52 6.42 -7.87 9.72
N ASN A 53 5.74 -9.01 9.59
CA ASN A 53 5.91 -10.15 10.49
C ASN A 53 7.29 -10.82 10.33
N GLU A 54 7.86 -10.80 9.13
CA GLU A 54 9.16 -11.43 8.83
C GLU A 54 10.32 -10.72 9.56
N HIS A 55 10.28 -9.38 9.59
CA HIS A 55 11.39 -8.56 10.09
C HIS A 55 11.08 -7.85 11.41
N ASN A 56 9.93 -8.16 12.00
CA ASN A 56 9.46 -7.57 13.24
C ASN A 56 9.56 -6.04 13.28
N THR A 57 9.05 -5.38 12.24
CA THR A 57 9.15 -3.92 12.10
C THR A 57 7.94 -3.33 11.38
N TRP A 58 7.71 -2.04 11.56
CA TRP A 58 6.61 -1.33 10.89
C TRP A 58 6.90 -1.11 9.40
N LEU A 59 5.83 -0.96 8.62
CA LEU A 59 5.91 -0.59 7.21
C LEU A 59 6.16 0.91 7.04
N GLU A 60 7.00 1.27 6.08
CA GLU A 60 7.21 2.64 5.62
C GLU A 60 6.11 3.01 4.61
N TRP A 61 5.38 4.09 4.89
CA TRP A 61 4.21 4.48 4.11
C TRP A 61 4.47 5.70 3.22
N ASN A 62 4.11 5.59 1.96
CA ASN A 62 4.17 6.66 0.97
C ASN A 62 2.79 6.85 0.31
N GLN A 63 2.50 8.06 -0.17
CA GLN A 63 1.32 8.27 -1.01
C GLN A 63 1.39 7.35 -2.23
N LEU A 64 0.31 6.60 -2.50
CA LEU A 64 0.18 5.86 -3.75
C LEU A 64 0.09 6.88 -4.88
N LYS A 65 1.10 6.90 -5.75
CA LYS A 65 1.17 7.72 -6.96
C LYS A 65 0.42 7.02 -8.08
N GLY A 66 -0.88 6.80 -7.87
CA GLY A 66 -1.71 6.07 -8.82
C GLY A 66 -2.96 6.80 -9.26
N ARG A 67 -3.43 6.44 -10.45
CA ARG A 67 -4.72 6.87 -11.02
C ARG A 67 -5.54 5.65 -11.40
N VAL A 68 -6.86 5.80 -11.42
CA VAL A 68 -7.76 4.78 -11.97
C VAL A 68 -7.79 4.92 -13.48
N ASN A 69 -7.35 3.87 -14.18
CA ASN A 69 -7.48 3.76 -15.63
C ASN A 69 -8.34 2.54 -15.98
N ARG A 70 -9.58 2.79 -16.42
CA ARG A 70 -10.54 1.73 -16.74
C ARG A 70 -10.15 0.87 -17.95
N GLU A 71 -9.25 1.37 -18.79
CA GLU A 71 -8.76 0.66 -19.98
C GLU A 71 -7.61 -0.30 -19.65
N LYS A 72 -7.02 -0.18 -18.45
CA LYS A 72 -5.91 -1.03 -18.00
C LYS A 72 -6.38 -2.01 -16.95
N GLU A 73 -6.50 -3.27 -17.35
CA GLU A 73 -6.88 -4.34 -16.44
C GLU A 73 -5.90 -4.51 -15.27
N CYS A 74 -6.44 -4.93 -14.13
CA CYS A 74 -5.63 -5.31 -12.99
C CYS A 74 -5.03 -6.70 -13.23
N ASN A 75 -3.73 -6.75 -13.48
CA ASN A 75 -3.04 -7.99 -13.83
C ASN A 75 -1.83 -8.25 -12.91
N GLY A 76 -1.03 -9.25 -13.26
CA GLY A 76 0.17 -9.64 -12.52
C GLY A 76 1.18 -8.51 -12.31
N VAL A 77 1.27 -7.54 -13.22
CA VAL A 77 2.21 -6.39 -13.08
C VAL A 77 1.79 -5.49 -11.92
N CYS A 78 0.49 -5.20 -11.78
CA CYS A 78 -0.03 -4.48 -10.62
C CYS A 78 0.24 -5.25 -9.33
N MET A 79 -0.12 -6.54 -9.30
CA MET A 79 0.02 -7.37 -8.12
C MET A 79 1.48 -7.56 -7.70
N ALA A 80 2.41 -7.53 -8.67
CA ALA A 80 3.85 -7.60 -8.43
C ALA A 80 4.50 -6.25 -8.09
N GLY A 81 3.74 -5.14 -8.08
CA GLY A 81 4.24 -3.78 -7.89
C GLY A 81 5.14 -3.59 -6.67
N VAL A 82 6.31 -2.97 -6.89
CA VAL A 82 7.36 -2.74 -5.86
C VAL A 82 7.42 -1.31 -5.33
N GLY A 83 6.90 -0.36 -6.11
CA GLY A 83 6.88 1.06 -5.76
C GLY A 83 5.45 1.60 -5.70
N PRO A 84 5.26 2.86 -5.32
CA PRO A 84 3.94 3.44 -5.11
C PRO A 84 3.18 3.79 -6.40
N SER A 85 3.68 3.44 -7.58
CA SER A 85 3.07 3.83 -8.87
C SER A 85 2.03 2.79 -9.31
N CYS A 86 0.80 3.23 -9.60
CA CYS A 86 -0.26 2.35 -10.11
C CYS A 86 -1.09 3.04 -11.20
N ASP A 87 -1.45 2.33 -12.26
CA ASP A 87 -2.24 2.85 -13.38
C ASP A 87 -3.24 1.80 -13.89
N CYS A 88 -3.76 0.92 -13.01
CA CYS A 88 -4.85 0.00 -13.39
C CYS A 88 -6.23 0.44 -12.92
N ALA A 89 -7.25 -0.20 -13.48
CA ALA A 89 -8.66 -0.07 -13.15
C ALA A 89 -8.92 -0.31 -11.65
N CYS A 90 -8.07 -1.10 -11.00
CA CYS A 90 -8.06 -1.38 -9.57
C CYS A 90 -7.78 -0.16 -8.67
N GLY A 91 -7.23 0.93 -9.21
CA GLY A 91 -6.72 2.07 -8.43
C GLY A 91 -5.65 1.70 -7.39
N GLY A 92 -4.92 0.62 -7.59
CA GLY A 92 -3.91 0.11 -6.68
C GLY A 92 -4.39 -0.70 -5.49
N GLU A 93 -5.66 -1.08 -5.43
CA GLU A 93 -6.19 -1.95 -4.36
C GLU A 93 -5.46 -3.28 -4.26
N ASN A 94 -5.06 -3.83 -5.41
CA ASN A 94 -4.35 -5.10 -5.51
C ASN A 94 -2.84 -4.92 -5.63
N HIS A 95 -2.35 -3.68 -5.55
CA HIS A 95 -0.97 -3.36 -5.86
C HIS A 95 -0.02 -3.95 -4.83
N GLY A 96 0.92 -4.77 -5.27
CA GLY A 96 1.85 -5.46 -4.39
C GLY A 96 1.27 -6.67 -3.64
N LYS A 97 0.02 -7.09 -3.90
CA LYS A 97 -0.61 -8.24 -3.20
C LYS A 97 0.07 -9.59 -3.43
N ALA A 98 0.86 -9.74 -4.50
CA ALA A 98 1.62 -10.97 -4.76
C ALA A 98 2.83 -11.16 -3.82
N HIS A 99 3.03 -10.24 -2.87
CA HIS A 99 4.19 -10.19 -1.97
C HIS A 99 3.81 -10.28 -0.48
N ILE A 100 2.54 -10.55 -0.18
CA ILE A 100 1.99 -10.69 1.18
C ILE A 100 2.18 -12.12 1.66
#